data_AF-A0A7C3SDZ9-F1
#
_entry.id   AF-A0A7C3SDZ9-F1
#
_cell.length_a   1.000
_cell.length_b   1.000
_cell.length_c   1.000
_cell.angle_alpha   90.00
_cell.angle_beta   90.00
_cell.angle_gamma   90.00
#
_symmetry.space_group_name_H-M   'P 1'
#
loop_
_entity.id
_entity.type
_entity.pdbx_description
1 polymer ?
#
loop_
_entity_poly.entity_id
_entity_poly.type
_entity_poly.pdbx_seq_one_letter_code
_entity_poly.pdbx_strand_id
1 'polypeptide(L)'
;MEAEDGLKPQIPLWLLYASLITLCLAFTPFAAAAEQPTAAEAQPAALQPLIFKFLSAAIAFAAAAIGAGWAVSKAGAAGLAGSAERPEIRTTAIIITALGEAIAIYGIVIAILILGQPT
;
A
#
# COMPACT_ATOMS: atom_id res chain seq x y z
N MET A 1 2.23 27.31 39.79
CA MET A 1 2.56 28.14 38.61
C MET A 1 3.51 27.31 37.77
N GLU A 2 2.99 26.23 37.19
CA GLU A 2 3.73 25.36 36.28
C GLU A 2 3.61 25.98 34.90
N ALA A 3 4.44 27.00 34.67
CA ALA A 3 4.78 27.45 33.34
C ALA A 3 5.89 26.52 32.83
N GLU A 4 5.65 25.96 31.66
CA GLU A 4 6.58 25.79 30.53
C GLU A 4 5.97 24.66 29.68
N ASP A 5 4.96 25.09 28.92
CA ASP A 5 4.42 24.44 27.74
C ASP A 5 5.56 24.20 26.73
N GLY A 6 6.31 23.12 26.97
CA GLY A 6 7.28 22.61 26.03
C GLY A 6 6.54 21.77 25.00
N LEU A 7 6.41 22.30 23.79
CA LEU A 7 6.03 21.56 22.58
C LEU A 7 7.01 20.40 22.35
N LYS A 8 6.83 19.31 23.08
CA LYS A 8 7.42 18.01 22.74
C LYS A 8 6.55 17.51 21.57
N PRO A 9 7.09 17.17 20.40
CA PRO A 9 6.34 16.45 19.38
C PRO A 9 6.19 15.00 19.85
N GLN A 10 5.53 14.83 20.99
CA GLN A 10 5.19 13.54 21.56
C GLN A 10 3.96 13.08 20.79
N ILE A 11 4.19 12.54 19.57
CA ILE A 11 3.17 11.82 18.80
C ILE A 11 2.59 10.83 19.80
N PRO A 12 1.36 11.07 20.27
CA PRO A 12 0.92 10.42 21.46
C PRO A 12 0.77 8.94 21.13
N LEU A 13 1.15 8.07 22.07
CA LEU A 13 1.24 6.63 21.84
C LEU A 13 -0.05 6.02 21.24
N TRP A 14 -1.20 6.66 21.50
CA TRP A 14 -2.49 6.31 20.93
C TRP A 14 -2.60 6.54 19.41
N LEU A 15 -1.90 7.54 18.84
CA LEU A 15 -1.86 7.79 17.39
C LEU A 15 -1.04 6.72 16.65
N LEU A 16 0.05 6.24 17.27
CA LEU A 16 0.81 5.10 16.75
C LEU A 16 -0.03 3.81 16.81
N TYR A 17 -0.76 3.61 17.90
CA TYR A 17 -1.67 2.47 18.06
C TYR A 17 -2.82 2.54 17.03
N ALA A 18 -3.40 3.73 16.79
CA ALA A 18 -4.43 3.93 15.77
C ALA A 18 -3.92 3.69 14.34
N SER A 19 -2.69 4.12 14.02
CA SER A 19 -2.04 3.81 12.74
C SER A 19 -1.81 2.31 12.57
N LEU A 20 -1.38 1.62 13.62
CA LEU A 20 -1.16 0.18 13.60
C LEU A 20 -2.47 -0.60 13.45
N ILE A 21 -3.54 -0.15 14.13
CA ILE A 21 -4.88 -0.72 14.01
C ILE A 21 -5.43 -0.51 12.59
N THR A 22 -5.24 0.68 12.01
CA THR A 22 -5.67 0.98 10.64
C THR A 22 -4.94 0.10 9.62
N LEU A 23 -3.63 -0.11 9.83
CA LEU A 23 -2.82 -1.03 9.02
C LEU A 23 -3.31 -2.48 9.13
N CYS A 24 -3.65 -2.94 10.34
CA CYS A 24 -4.23 -4.27 10.55
C CYS A 24 -5.64 -4.42 9.94
N LEU A 25 -6.49 -3.40 10.06
CA LEU A 25 -7.85 -3.40 9.48
C LEU A 25 -7.83 -3.33 7.94
N ALA A 26 -6.79 -2.78 7.32
CA ALA A 26 -6.61 -2.86 5.88
C ALA A 26 -6.27 -4.29 5.39
N PHE A 27 -5.78 -5.16 6.28
CA PHE A 27 -5.44 -6.56 5.99
C PHE A 27 -6.57 -7.55 6.32
N THR A 28 -7.61 -7.16 7.06
CA THR A 28 -8.76 -8.03 7.38
C THR A 28 -9.57 -8.52 6.17
N PRO A 29 -9.70 -7.82 5.02
CA PRO A 29 -10.37 -8.42 3.86
C PRO A 29 -9.57 -9.60 3.27
N PHE A 30 -8.26 -9.72 3.52
CA PHE A 30 -7.46 -10.88 3.09
C PHE A 30 -7.73 -12.13 3.95
N ALA A 31 -7.96 -11.95 5.26
CA ALA A 31 -8.26 -13.05 6.17
C ALA A 31 -9.71 -13.56 6.01
N ALA A 32 -10.67 -12.67 5.72
CA ALA A 32 -12.06 -13.05 5.46
C ALA A 32 -12.25 -13.76 4.11
N ALA A 33 -11.37 -13.53 3.13
CA ALA A 33 -11.39 -14.24 1.85
C ALA A 33 -10.94 -15.71 1.96
N ALA A 34 -10.30 -16.11 3.07
CA ALA A 34 -9.89 -17.50 3.32
C ALA A 34 -11.03 -18.40 3.86
N GLU A 35 -12.16 -17.82 4.29
CA GLU A 35 -13.35 -18.56 4.71
C GLU A 35 -14.55 -18.31 3.78
N GLN A 36 -14.40 -18.66 2.49
CA GLN A 36 -15.59 -19.03 1.72
C GLN A 36 -15.87 -20.52 1.94
N PRO A 37 -17.13 -20.91 2.21
CA PRO A 37 -17.46 -22.29 2.53
C PRO A 37 -17.12 -23.20 1.36
N THR A 38 -16.31 -24.22 1.62
CA THR A 38 -16.09 -25.37 0.73
C THR A 38 -17.38 -26.20 0.67
N ALA A 39 -18.39 -25.68 -0.01
CA ALA A 39 -19.50 -26.48 -0.48
C ALA A 39 -19.02 -27.20 -1.75
N ALA A 40 -18.72 -28.49 -1.59
CA ALA A 40 -18.57 -29.42 -2.69
C ALA A 40 -19.91 -29.54 -3.43
N GLU A 41 -20.15 -28.66 -4.39
CA GLU A 41 -21.18 -28.82 -5.42
C GLU A 41 -20.52 -28.72 -6.79
N ALA A 42 -20.87 -29.68 -7.64
CA ALA A 42 -20.29 -29.94 -8.95
C ALA A 42 -20.01 -28.65 -9.76
N GLN A 43 -18.73 -28.39 -10.05
CA GLN A 43 -18.27 -27.34 -10.96
C GLN A 43 -19.05 -27.37 -12.29
N PRO A 44 -19.79 -26.31 -12.65
CA PRO A 44 -19.88 -25.93 -14.05
C PRO A 44 -18.52 -25.32 -14.43
N ALA A 45 -17.99 -25.71 -15.59
CA ALA A 45 -16.69 -25.29 -16.12
C ALA A 45 -16.50 -23.76 -16.30
N ALA A 46 -17.50 -22.95 -15.95
CA ALA A 46 -17.55 -21.50 -16.12
C ALA A 46 -16.94 -20.69 -14.96
N LEU A 47 -16.58 -21.29 -13.81
CA LEU A 47 -16.10 -20.56 -12.62
C LEU A 47 -14.57 -20.44 -12.56
N GLN A 48 -13.87 -21.41 -13.17
CA GLN A 48 -12.40 -21.43 -13.23
C GLN A 48 -11.79 -20.15 -13.83
N PRO A 49 -12.28 -19.59 -14.95
CA PRO A 49 -11.68 -18.38 -15.52
C PRO A 49 -11.81 -17.15 -14.59
N LEU A 50 -12.81 -17.10 -13.71
CA LEU A 50 -13.05 -15.98 -12.82
C LEU A 50 -12.05 -15.95 -11.66
N ILE A 51 -11.75 -17.11 -11.05
CA ILE A 51 -10.80 -17.21 -9.93
C ILE A 51 -9.40 -16.78 -10.38
N PHE A 52 -8.94 -17.28 -11.54
CA PHE A 52 -7.64 -16.88 -12.08
C PHE A 52 -7.58 -15.40 -12.45
N LYS A 53 -8.70 -14.82 -12.91
CA LYS A 53 -8.79 -13.39 -13.22
C LYS A 53 -8.65 -12.52 -11.96
N PHE A 54 -9.33 -12.84 -10.87
CA PHE A 54 -9.18 -12.11 -9.61
C PHE A 54 -7.80 -12.32 -8.97
N LEU A 55 -7.29 -13.56 -8.99
CA LEU A 55 -6.00 -13.89 -8.42
C LEU A 55 -4.85 -13.18 -9.16
N SER A 56 -4.88 -13.18 -10.49
CA SER A 56 -3.86 -12.47 -11.30
C SER A 56 -3.91 -10.96 -11.10
N ALA A 57 -5.09 -10.36 -11.01
CA ALA A 57 -5.25 -8.93 -10.70
C ALA A 57 -4.68 -8.57 -9.32
N ALA A 58 -4.95 -9.39 -8.30
CA ALA A 58 -4.43 -9.20 -6.95
C ALA A 58 -2.91 -9.31 -6.89
N ILE A 59 -2.33 -10.33 -7.53
CA ILE A 59 -0.87 -10.53 -7.58
C ILE A 59 -0.18 -9.36 -8.31
N ALA A 60 -0.75 -8.88 -9.42
CA ALA A 60 -0.20 -7.77 -10.18
C ALA A 60 -0.09 -6.49 -9.32
N PHE A 61 -1.14 -6.15 -8.59
CA PHE A 61 -1.12 -4.99 -7.69
C PHE A 61 -0.20 -5.19 -6.49
N ALA A 62 -0.24 -6.37 -5.84
CA ALA A 62 0.57 -6.66 -4.67
C ALA A 62 2.07 -6.58 -4.96
N ALA A 63 2.53 -7.14 -6.09
CA ALA A 63 3.92 -7.08 -6.50
C ALA A 63 4.37 -5.62 -6.77
N ALA A 64 3.53 -4.83 -7.44
CA ALA A 64 3.80 -3.42 -7.68
C ALA A 64 3.87 -2.59 -6.39
N ALA A 65 2.95 -2.84 -5.45
CA ALA A 65 2.92 -2.14 -4.16
C ALA A 65 4.16 -2.44 -3.30
N ILE A 66 4.62 -3.70 -3.28
CA ILE A 66 5.86 -4.08 -2.58
C ILE A 66 7.08 -3.37 -3.19
N GLY A 67 7.18 -3.36 -4.53
CA GLY A 67 8.26 -2.67 -5.24
C GLY A 67 8.26 -1.16 -4.99
N ALA A 68 7.09 -0.53 -5.06
CA ALA A 68 6.91 0.90 -4.77
C ALA A 68 7.29 1.24 -3.32
N GLY A 69 6.82 0.46 -2.34
CA GLY A 69 7.15 0.68 -0.93
C GLY A 69 8.65 0.57 -0.65
N TRP A 70 9.34 -0.39 -1.29
CA TRP A 70 10.79 -0.51 -1.17
C TRP A 70 11.54 0.67 -1.78
N ALA A 71 11.11 1.16 -2.95
CA ALA A 71 11.71 2.33 -3.59
C ALA A 71 11.48 3.60 -2.77
N VAL A 72 10.24 3.83 -2.33
CA VAL A 72 9.80 5.02 -1.58
C VAL A 72 10.45 5.09 -0.20
N SER A 73 10.56 3.96 0.52
CA SER A 73 11.22 3.95 1.84
C SER A 73 12.67 4.43 1.79
N LYS A 74 13.41 4.03 0.75
CA LYS A 74 14.80 4.47 0.54
C LYS A 74 14.89 5.90 0.02
N ALA A 75 14.12 6.22 -1.02
CA ALA A 75 14.14 7.55 -1.63
C ALA A 75 13.67 8.63 -0.64
N GLY A 76 12.61 8.34 0.13
CA GLY A 76 12.07 9.24 1.15
C GLY A 76 13.07 9.48 2.29
N ALA A 77 13.71 8.43 2.82
CA ALA A 77 14.71 8.57 3.88
C ALA A 77 15.92 9.41 3.42
N ALA A 78 16.47 9.11 2.24
CA ALA A 78 17.58 9.87 1.66
C ALA A 78 17.18 11.32 1.32
N GLY A 79 15.97 11.51 0.81
CA GLY A 79 15.42 12.81 0.48
C GLY A 79 15.24 13.71 1.69
N LEU A 80 14.71 13.17 2.80
CA LEU A 80 14.55 13.90 4.06
C LEU A 80 15.91 14.24 4.68
N ALA A 81 16.84 13.29 4.71
CA ALA A 81 18.20 13.53 5.23
C ALA A 81 18.93 14.61 4.42
N GLY A 82 18.91 14.51 3.09
CA GLY A 82 19.54 15.51 2.22
C GLY A 82 18.87 16.89 2.31
N SER A 83 17.55 16.94 2.46
CA SER A 83 16.82 18.20 2.60
C SER A 83 17.07 18.90 3.93
N ALA A 84 17.56 18.18 4.95
CA ALA A 84 17.92 18.76 6.25
C ALA A 84 19.21 19.57 6.16
N GLU A 85 20.17 19.14 5.34
CA GLU A 85 21.43 19.85 5.11
C GLU A 85 21.33 20.88 3.99
N ARG A 86 20.59 20.55 2.92
CA ARG A 86 20.48 21.36 1.71
C ARG A 86 19.00 21.55 1.34
N PRO A 87 18.35 22.62 1.79
CA PRO A 87 16.93 22.81 1.56
C PRO A 87 16.60 22.99 0.06
N GLU A 88 17.57 23.36 -0.78
CA GLU A 88 17.36 23.56 -2.22
C GLU A 88 17.00 22.24 -2.94
N ILE A 89 17.38 21.08 -2.39
CA ILE A 89 17.09 19.77 -3.01
C ILE A 89 15.75 19.17 -2.57
N ARG A 90 15.00 19.84 -1.67
CA ARG A 90 13.71 19.34 -1.14
C ARG A 90 12.70 19.01 -2.24
N THR A 91 12.54 19.91 -3.21
CA THR A 91 11.58 19.71 -4.30
C THR A 91 11.97 18.51 -5.16
N THR A 92 13.26 18.38 -5.48
CA THR A 92 13.77 17.23 -6.23
C THR A 92 13.59 15.93 -5.46
N ALA A 93 13.82 15.92 -4.15
CA ALA A 93 13.61 14.76 -3.30
C ALA A 93 12.13 14.28 -3.31
N ILE A 94 11.18 15.21 -3.27
CA ILE A 94 9.74 14.89 -3.41
C ILE A 94 9.45 14.30 -4.79
N ILE A 95 9.99 14.87 -5.87
CA ILE A 95 9.80 14.36 -7.23
C ILE A 95 10.33 12.93 -7.38
N ILE A 96 11.54 12.64 -6.88
CA ILE A 96 12.11 11.28 -6.93
C ILE A 96 11.26 10.28 -6.15
N THR A 97 10.71 10.71 -5.00
CA THR A 97 9.83 9.85 -4.19
C THR A 97 8.51 9.58 -4.92
N ALA A 98 7.91 10.59 -5.54
CA ALA A 98 6.68 10.47 -6.32
C ALA A 98 6.87 9.58 -7.58
N LEU A 99 8.05 9.61 -8.22
CA LEU A 99 8.38 8.68 -9.30
C LEU A 99 8.40 7.22 -8.83
N GLY A 100 8.79 6.96 -7.57
CA GLY A 100 8.68 5.65 -6.95
C GLY A 100 7.23 5.20 -6.73
N GLU A 101 6.35 6.11 -6.29
CA GLU A 101 4.92 5.83 -6.12
C GLU A 101 4.19 5.54 -7.43
N ALA A 102 4.65 6.10 -8.55
CA ALA A 102 4.07 5.83 -9.87
C ALA A 102 4.06 4.33 -10.21
N ILE A 103 4.99 3.54 -9.66
CA ILE A 103 5.01 2.08 -9.81
C ILE A 103 3.71 1.45 -9.26
N ALA A 104 3.23 1.90 -8.10
CA ALA A 104 1.98 1.40 -7.52
C ALA A 104 0.75 1.82 -8.33
N ILE A 105 0.76 3.05 -8.87
CA ILE A 105 -0.30 3.54 -9.76
C ILE A 105 -0.38 2.68 -11.03
N TYR A 106 0.76 2.34 -11.63
CA TYR A 106 0.76 1.40 -12.75
C TYR A 106 0.25 0.01 -12.34
N GLY A 107 0.61 -0.47 -11.15
CA GLY A 107 0.09 -1.73 -10.61
C GLY A 107 -1.44 -1.79 -10.53
N ILE A 108 -2.08 -0.74 -9.99
CA ILE A 108 -3.54 -0.68 -9.90
C ILE A 108 -4.20 -0.50 -11.27
N VAL A 109 -3.58 0.25 -12.19
CA VAL A 109 -4.06 0.36 -13.59
C VAL A 109 -4.07 -1.01 -14.26
N ILE A 110 -2.99 -1.78 -14.15
CA ILE A 110 -2.92 -3.13 -14.72
C ILE A 110 -3.97 -4.06 -14.09
N ALA A 111 -4.16 -4.00 -12.77
CA ALA A 111 -5.20 -4.79 -12.09
C ALA A 111 -6.60 -4.46 -12.62
N ILE A 112 -6.93 -3.18 -12.81
CA ILE A 112 -8.21 -2.75 -13.39
C ILE A 112 -8.35 -3.23 -14.85
N LEU A 113 -7.28 -3.17 -15.65
CA LEU A 113 -7.30 -3.66 -17.02
C LEU A 113 -7.57 -5.17 -17.11
N ILE A 114 -6.96 -5.96 -16.22
CA ILE A 114 -7.23 -7.40 -16.10
C ILE A 114 -8.70 -7.62 -15.75
N LEU A 115 -9.24 -6.88 -14.78
CA LEU A 115 -10.64 -6.98 -14.37
C LEU A 115 -11.62 -6.56 -15.46
N GLY A 116 -11.26 -5.60 -16.30
CA GLY A 116 -12.07 -5.08 -17.40
C GLY A 116 -12.16 -6.00 -18.62
N GLN A 117 -11.34 -7.04 -18.74
CA GLN A 117 -11.42 -7.98 -19.87
C GLN A 117 -12.69 -8.86 -19.77
N PRO A 118 -13.48 -9.06 -20.84
CA PRO A 118 -14.59 -10.01 -20.81
C PRO A 118 -14.08 -11.44 -20.59
N THR A 119 -14.77 -12.20 -19.72
CA THR A 119 -14.48 -13.62 -19.43
C THR A 119 -15.15 -14.56 -20.39
#